data_AF-A0A7Z9SLW8-F1
#
_entry.id   AF-A0A7Z9SLW8-F1
#
_cell.length_a   1.000
_cell.length_b   1.000
_cell.length_c   1.000
_cell.angle_alpha   90.00
_cell.angle_beta   90.00
_cell.angle_gamma   90.00
#
_symmetry.space_group_name_H-M   'P 1'
#
loop_
_entity.id
_entity.type
_entity.pdbx_description
1 polymer ?
#
loop_
_entity_poly.entity_id
_entity_poly.type
_entity_poly.pdbx_seq_one_letter_code
_entity_poly.pdbx_strand_id
1 'polypeptide(L)'
;MHYDVFNGDADGICSLVQLRLSNPKNGELITGVKRDISLLKKISPVKQDSVTVLDISMKKNYQEVVDFLELGVEIFYADHHQSGDLLTHENFRSHINESSNICTSLIINKYLSGKYQEWAIVGAYGDGMDKSARIIANKADLSKDDRNQLRLLGECINYNSYGT
;
A
#
# COMPACT_ATOMS: atom_id res chain seq x y z
N MET A 1 -12.45 7.49 -14.34
CA MET A 1 -11.01 7.71 -14.07
C MET A 1 -10.55 6.76 -12.97
N HIS A 2 -9.24 6.61 -12.78
CA HIS A 2 -8.70 5.87 -11.65
C HIS A 2 -7.62 6.68 -10.94
N TYR A 3 -7.63 6.63 -9.61
CA TYR A 3 -6.63 7.24 -8.75
C TYR A 3 -5.90 6.17 -7.95
N ASP A 4 -4.58 6.21 -7.98
CA ASP A 4 -3.71 5.44 -7.11
C ASP A 4 -3.16 6.38 -6.03
N VAL A 5 -3.66 6.23 -4.81
CA VAL A 5 -3.35 7.10 -3.67
C VAL A 5 -2.53 6.31 -2.67
N PHE A 6 -1.25 6.64 -2.50
CA PHE A 6 -0.32 5.82 -1.74
C PHE A 6 0.78 6.63 -1.07
N ASN A 7 1.27 6.14 0.07
CA ASN A 7 2.44 6.71 0.73
C ASN A 7 3.67 6.62 -0.18
N GLY A 8 4.50 7.65 -0.22
CA GLY A 8 5.70 7.69 -1.06
C GLY A 8 6.91 6.97 -0.45
N ASP A 9 6.70 6.17 0.59
CA ASP A 9 7.73 5.31 1.15
C ASP A 9 7.80 3.94 0.46
N ALA A 10 8.73 3.10 0.93
CA ALA A 10 8.91 1.79 0.33
C ALA A 10 7.66 0.91 0.41
N ASP A 11 6.85 1.05 1.47
CA ASP A 11 5.71 0.19 1.68
C ASP A 11 4.55 0.56 0.73
N GLY A 12 4.21 1.84 0.66
CA GLY A 12 3.21 2.33 -0.28
C GLY A 12 3.59 2.09 -1.74
N ILE A 13 4.84 2.38 -2.12
CA ILE A 13 5.33 2.19 -3.50
C ILE A 13 5.33 0.71 -3.88
N CYS A 14 5.91 -0.17 -3.06
CA CYS A 14 6.01 -1.59 -3.38
C CYS A 14 4.63 -2.28 -3.39
N SER A 15 3.70 -1.83 -2.56
CA SER A 15 2.29 -2.25 -2.60
C SER A 15 1.65 -1.95 -3.96
N LEU A 16 1.84 -0.73 -4.47
CA LEU A 16 1.29 -0.33 -5.75
C LEU A 16 1.91 -1.11 -6.91
N VAL A 17 3.24 -1.27 -6.91
CA VAL A 17 3.96 -2.02 -7.95
C VAL A 17 3.41 -3.44 -8.05
N GLN A 18 3.23 -4.13 -6.93
CA GLN A 18 2.62 -5.47 -6.90
C GLN A 18 1.23 -5.48 -7.55
N LEU A 19 0.36 -4.55 -7.17
CA LEU A 19 -1.00 -4.46 -7.72
C LEU A 19 -1.00 -4.17 -9.22
N ARG A 20 -0.17 -3.25 -9.70
CA ARG A 20 -0.14 -2.83 -11.11
C ARG A 20 0.56 -3.86 -12.00
N LEU A 21 1.49 -4.65 -11.48
CA LEU A 21 2.00 -5.84 -12.17
C LEU A 21 0.94 -6.95 -12.29
N SER A 22 0.05 -7.08 -11.30
CA SER A 22 -1.02 -8.09 -11.35
C SER A 22 -2.21 -7.66 -12.19
N ASN A 23 -2.58 -6.41 -12.07
CA ASN A 23 -3.72 -5.79 -12.73
C ASN A 23 -3.28 -4.42 -13.27
N PRO A 24 -2.69 -4.40 -14.48
CA PRO A 24 -2.28 -3.16 -15.13
C PRO A 24 -3.46 -2.21 -15.25
N LYS A 25 -3.26 -0.97 -14.81
CA LYS A 25 -4.27 0.07 -14.88
C LYS A 25 -3.58 1.41 -15.09
N ASN A 26 -4.16 2.24 -15.96
CA ASN A 26 -3.77 3.64 -16.08
C ASN A 26 -4.52 4.43 -15.02
N GLY A 27 -3.79 5.01 -14.08
CA GLY A 27 -4.32 5.84 -13.00
C GLY A 27 -3.47 7.08 -12.80
N GLU A 28 -4.09 8.11 -12.24
CA GLU A 28 -3.36 9.26 -11.73
C GLU A 28 -2.70 8.89 -10.39
N LEU A 29 -1.39 9.10 -10.30
CA LEU A 29 -0.60 8.78 -9.11
C LEU A 29 -0.65 9.95 -8.13
N ILE A 30 -1.20 9.71 -6.94
CA ILE A 30 -1.31 10.68 -5.86
C ILE A 30 -0.47 10.16 -4.69
N THR A 31 0.64 10.84 -4.44
CA THR A 31 1.58 10.44 -3.40
C THR A 31 2.15 11.65 -2.65
N GLY A 32 2.99 11.39 -1.66
CA GLY A 32 3.63 12.40 -0.82
C GLY A 32 4.82 11.80 -0.06
N VAL A 33 5.54 12.63 0.68
CA VAL A 33 6.59 12.16 1.60
C VAL A 33 5.98 11.30 2.72
N LYS A 34 6.79 10.53 3.46
CA LYS A 34 6.32 9.57 4.47
C LYS A 34 5.33 10.13 5.51
N ARG A 35 5.41 11.43 5.80
CA ARG A 35 4.55 12.11 6.79
C ARG A 35 3.26 12.68 6.19
N ASP A 36 3.16 12.77 4.87
CA ASP A 36 2.00 13.28 4.17
C ASP A 36 0.97 12.17 3.96
N ILE A 37 0.12 11.98 4.96
CA ILE A 37 -0.81 10.84 5.04
C ILE A 37 -2.28 11.22 4.77
N SER A 38 -2.58 12.50 4.53
CA SER A 38 -3.94 12.99 4.21
C SER A 38 -4.14 13.18 2.70
N LEU A 39 -3.72 12.18 1.93
CA LEU A 39 -3.61 12.29 0.47
C LEU A 39 -4.97 12.29 -0.25
N LEU A 40 -6.03 11.73 0.35
CA LEU A 40 -7.36 11.70 -0.29
C LEU A 40 -7.95 13.11 -0.46
N LYS A 41 -7.49 14.10 0.32
CA LYS A 41 -7.86 15.51 0.16
C LYS A 41 -7.38 16.14 -1.15
N LYS A 42 -6.42 15.51 -1.84
CA LYS A 42 -5.81 16.03 -3.07
C LYS A 42 -6.61 15.66 -4.32
N ILE A 43 -7.66 14.84 -4.19
CA ILE A 43 -8.48 14.40 -5.31
C ILE A 43 -9.95 14.76 -5.13
N SER A 44 -10.67 14.78 -6.23
CA SER A 44 -12.12 15.03 -6.26
C SER A 44 -12.76 14.06 -7.25
N PRO A 45 -12.78 12.75 -6.93
CA PRO A 45 -13.37 11.74 -7.80
C PRO A 45 -14.87 11.98 -7.96
N VAL A 46 -15.41 11.56 -9.09
CA VAL A 46 -16.85 11.62 -9.38
C VAL A 46 -17.44 10.22 -9.46
N LYS A 47 -18.77 10.13 -9.56
CA LYS A 47 -19.49 8.85 -9.74
C LYS A 47 -18.86 8.03 -10.87
N GLN A 48 -18.70 6.72 -10.65
CA GLN A 48 -18.04 5.75 -11.55
C GLN A 48 -16.51 5.84 -11.64
N ASP A 49 -15.87 6.77 -10.92
CA ASP A 49 -14.43 6.68 -10.70
C ASP A 49 -14.10 5.55 -9.72
N SER A 50 -12.82 5.18 -9.69
CA SER A 50 -12.29 4.24 -8.70
C SER A 50 -11.01 4.74 -8.06
N VAL A 51 -10.80 4.40 -6.79
CA VAL A 51 -9.64 4.80 -6.01
C VAL A 51 -9.01 3.54 -5.39
N THR A 52 -7.70 3.40 -5.55
CA THR A 52 -6.88 2.46 -4.79
C THR A 52 -6.11 3.25 -3.75
N VAL A 53 -6.27 2.90 -2.47
CA VAL A 53 -5.62 3.56 -1.34
C VAL A 53 -4.69 2.58 -0.64
N LEU A 54 -3.42 2.97 -0.48
CA LEU A 54 -2.37 2.10 0.05
C LEU A 54 -1.54 2.84 1.09
N ASP A 55 -1.32 2.19 2.23
CA ASP A 55 -0.32 2.59 3.22
C ASP A 55 -0.50 3.99 3.82
N ILE A 56 -1.75 4.44 3.89
CA ILE A 56 -2.13 5.65 4.62
C ILE A 56 -3.30 5.32 5.54
N SER A 57 -3.24 5.84 6.77
CA SER A 57 -4.26 5.57 7.79
C SER A 57 -5.66 5.92 7.34
N MET A 58 -6.57 4.94 7.36
CA MET A 58 -8.00 5.18 7.08
C MET A 58 -8.59 6.14 8.10
N LYS A 59 -8.21 6.06 9.39
CA LYS A 59 -8.66 7.00 10.42
C LYS A 59 -8.37 8.46 10.06
N LYS A 60 -7.28 8.73 9.32
CA LYS A 60 -6.89 10.08 8.89
C LYS A 60 -7.60 10.56 7.63
N ASN A 61 -8.18 9.65 6.86
CA ASN A 61 -8.86 9.92 5.60
C ASN A 61 -10.35 9.47 5.63
N TYR A 62 -10.89 9.24 6.82
CA TYR A 62 -12.20 8.61 6.99
C TYR A 62 -13.31 9.41 6.32
N GLN A 63 -13.29 10.74 6.49
CA GLN A 63 -14.31 11.61 5.92
C GLN A 63 -14.28 11.54 4.40
N GLU A 64 -13.10 11.61 3.79
CA GLU A 64 -12.95 11.51 2.34
C GLU A 64 -13.41 10.15 1.81
N VAL A 65 -13.14 9.05 2.52
CA VAL A 65 -13.66 7.72 2.15
C VAL A 65 -15.19 7.69 2.18
N VAL A 66 -15.82 8.25 3.22
CA VAL A 66 -17.29 8.34 3.31
C VAL A 66 -17.84 9.15 2.14
N ASP A 67 -17.32 10.36 1.92
CA ASP A 67 -17.79 11.27 0.87
C ASP A 67 -17.68 10.61 -0.52
N PHE A 68 -16.58 9.91 -0.79
CA PHE A 68 -16.37 9.22 -2.07
C PHE A 68 -17.35 8.05 -2.25
N LEU A 69 -17.62 7.28 -1.20
CA LEU A 69 -18.59 6.19 -1.26
C LEU A 69 -20.02 6.71 -1.50
N GLU A 70 -20.40 7.83 -0.88
CA GLU A 70 -21.70 8.50 -1.12
C GLU A 70 -21.87 8.98 -2.57
N LEU A 71 -20.79 9.37 -3.23
CA LEU A 71 -20.77 9.69 -4.66
C LEU A 71 -20.87 8.45 -5.57
N GLY A 72 -20.77 7.25 -5.00
CA GLY A 72 -20.75 5.99 -5.75
C GLY A 72 -19.39 5.67 -6.37
N VAL A 73 -18.29 6.13 -5.76
CA VAL A 73 -16.92 5.78 -6.14
C VAL A 73 -16.57 4.39 -5.63
N GLU A 74 -15.88 3.59 -6.45
CA GLU A 74 -15.32 2.30 -6.01
C GLU A 74 -13.99 2.51 -5.29
N ILE A 75 -13.86 1.96 -4.09
CA ILE A 75 -12.65 2.12 -3.28
C ILE A 75 -12.08 0.76 -2.90
N PHE A 76 -10.82 0.54 -3.25
CA PHE A 76 -9.98 -0.52 -2.70
C PHE A 76 -9.02 0.12 -1.69
N TYR A 77 -9.00 -0.36 -0.45
CA TYR A 77 -8.18 0.20 0.62
C TYR A 77 -7.35 -0.92 1.27
N ALA A 78 -6.02 -0.81 1.28
CA ALA A 78 -5.16 -1.71 2.03
C ALA A 78 -4.19 -0.91 2.90
N ASP A 79 -4.15 -1.22 4.18
CA ASP A 79 -3.37 -0.46 5.16
C ASP A 79 -3.16 -1.27 6.45
N HIS A 80 -2.07 -0.97 7.15
CA HIS A 80 -1.70 -1.57 8.42
C HIS A 80 -1.72 -0.58 9.60
N HIS A 81 -1.98 0.70 9.34
CA HIS A 81 -2.15 1.71 10.38
C HIS A 81 -3.54 1.65 11.02
N GLN A 82 -3.77 2.54 12.00
CA GLN A 82 -5.09 2.68 12.61
C GLN A 82 -6.17 2.98 11.58
N SER A 83 -7.18 2.11 11.55
CA SER A 83 -8.33 2.25 10.66
C SER A 83 -9.47 3.06 11.26
N GLY A 84 -9.65 2.98 12.58
CA GLY A 84 -10.86 3.51 13.22
C GLY A 84 -12.04 2.55 13.02
N ASP A 85 -13.24 3.10 12.86
CA ASP A 85 -14.42 2.28 12.60
C ASP A 85 -14.45 1.84 11.13
N LEU A 86 -14.57 0.53 10.90
CA LEU A 86 -14.66 0.00 9.56
C LEU A 86 -16.02 0.30 8.93
N LEU A 87 -15.97 0.82 7.71
CA LEU A 87 -17.15 1.09 6.90
C LEU A 87 -17.67 -0.20 6.23
N THR A 88 -18.99 -0.30 6.11
CA THR A 88 -19.63 -1.34 5.29
C THR A 88 -20.35 -0.66 4.13
N HIS A 89 -19.91 -0.93 2.91
CA HIS A 89 -20.50 -0.38 1.69
C HIS A 89 -20.21 -1.31 0.50
N GLU A 90 -21.13 -1.42 -0.46
CA GLU A 90 -20.97 -2.32 -1.62
C GLU A 90 -19.75 -1.96 -2.50
N ASN A 91 -19.46 -0.66 -2.60
CA ASN A 91 -18.32 -0.11 -3.35
C ASN A 91 -17.03 -0.05 -2.52
N PHE A 92 -17.01 -0.57 -1.29
CA PHE A 92 -15.84 -0.52 -0.42
C PHE A 92 -15.24 -1.91 -0.21
N ARG A 93 -13.98 -2.07 -0.62
CA ARG A 93 -13.18 -3.27 -0.36
C ARG A 93 -11.99 -2.89 0.49
N SER A 94 -11.97 -3.33 1.73
CA SER A 94 -10.90 -3.02 2.68
C SER A 94 -10.10 -4.28 3.08
N HIS A 95 -8.78 -4.11 3.13
CA HIS A 95 -7.81 -5.10 3.58
C HIS A 95 -6.96 -4.46 4.68
N ILE A 96 -7.50 -4.43 5.89
CA ILE A 96 -6.88 -3.78 7.06
C ILE A 96 -6.29 -4.83 7.99
N ASN A 97 -5.06 -4.60 8.45
CA ASN A 97 -4.44 -5.42 9.49
C ASN A 97 -3.47 -4.58 10.35
N GLU A 98 -3.90 -4.25 11.57
CA GLU A 98 -3.15 -3.38 12.49
C GLU A 98 -2.06 -4.10 13.31
N SER A 99 -1.70 -5.34 12.93
CA SER A 99 -0.67 -6.10 13.64
C SER A 99 0.72 -5.49 13.44
N SER A 100 1.52 -5.43 14.50
CA SER A 100 2.88 -4.87 14.46
C SER A 100 3.91 -5.67 13.63
N ASN A 101 3.52 -6.81 13.09
CA ASN A 101 4.38 -7.70 12.30
C ASN A 101 4.04 -7.71 10.79
N ILE A 102 3.17 -6.80 10.34
CA ILE A 102 2.76 -6.68 8.94
C ILE A 102 2.92 -5.23 8.46
N CYS A 103 3.10 -5.08 7.15
CA CYS A 103 3.04 -3.81 6.43
C CYS A 103 2.10 -3.99 5.22
N THR A 104 1.72 -2.90 4.57
CA THR A 104 0.80 -2.89 3.42
C THR A 104 1.29 -3.77 2.28
N SER A 105 2.59 -3.81 2.01
CA SER A 105 3.20 -4.65 0.96
C SER A 105 2.96 -6.13 1.22
N LEU A 106 2.95 -6.55 2.49
CA LEU A 106 2.66 -7.92 2.89
C LEU A 106 1.16 -8.23 2.82
N ILE A 107 0.30 -7.25 3.11
CA ILE A 107 -1.15 -7.36 2.90
C ILE A 107 -1.44 -7.60 1.41
N ILE A 108 -0.85 -6.80 0.52
CA ILE A 108 -0.99 -6.95 -0.93
C ILE A 108 -0.43 -8.29 -1.41
N ASN A 109 0.72 -8.71 -0.89
CA ASN A 109 1.30 -10.01 -1.24
C ASN A 109 0.34 -11.16 -0.93
N LYS A 110 -0.30 -11.13 0.24
CA LYS A 110 -1.31 -12.11 0.63
C LYS A 110 -2.53 -12.05 -0.30
N TYR A 111 -3.02 -10.84 -0.61
CA TYR A 111 -4.14 -10.63 -1.54
C TYR A 111 -3.85 -11.22 -2.92
N LEU A 112 -2.62 -11.06 -3.42
CA LEU A 112 -2.16 -11.57 -4.71
C LEU A 112 -1.63 -13.01 -4.66
N SER A 113 -1.82 -13.71 -3.54
CA SER A 113 -1.36 -15.10 -3.36
C SER A 113 0.14 -15.31 -3.66
N GLY A 114 0.98 -14.33 -3.32
CA GLY A 114 2.44 -14.44 -3.46
C GLY A 114 3.00 -14.15 -4.85
N LYS A 115 2.17 -13.74 -5.83
CA LYS A 115 2.57 -13.65 -7.25
C LYS A 115 3.80 -12.76 -7.53
N TYR A 116 4.00 -11.71 -6.72
CA TYR A 116 5.10 -10.74 -6.88
C TYR A 116 5.83 -10.51 -5.54
N GLN A 117 6.08 -11.60 -4.81
CA GLN A 117 6.57 -11.58 -3.43
C GLN A 117 7.93 -10.88 -3.23
N GLU A 118 8.77 -10.75 -4.25
CA GLU A 118 10.02 -10.01 -4.18
C GLU A 118 9.76 -8.54 -3.87
N TRP A 119 8.75 -7.93 -4.47
CA TRP A 119 8.34 -6.56 -4.14
C TRP A 119 7.75 -6.46 -2.73
N ALA A 120 7.07 -7.50 -2.27
CA ALA A 120 6.60 -7.57 -0.89
C ALA A 120 7.76 -7.61 0.11
N ILE A 121 8.83 -8.34 -0.22
CA ILE A 121 10.05 -8.43 0.58
C ILE A 121 10.76 -7.07 0.60
N VAL A 122 10.87 -6.37 -0.54
CA VAL A 122 11.46 -5.02 -0.64
C VAL A 122 10.69 -4.03 0.24
N GLY A 123 9.36 -3.96 0.10
CA GLY A 123 8.52 -3.08 0.91
C GLY A 123 8.63 -3.39 2.41
N ALA A 124 8.60 -4.67 2.77
CA ALA A 124 8.78 -5.10 4.16
C ALA A 124 10.15 -4.71 4.74
N TYR A 125 11.26 -4.85 4.00
CA TYR A 125 12.55 -4.35 4.48
C TYR A 125 12.58 -2.83 4.61
N GLY A 126 12.01 -2.11 3.64
CA GLY A 126 11.93 -0.66 3.68
C GLY A 126 11.14 -0.13 4.88
N ASP A 127 10.11 -0.86 5.32
CA ASP A 127 9.31 -0.53 6.51
C ASP A 127 9.84 -1.16 7.81
N GLY A 128 11.07 -1.68 7.81
CA GLY A 128 11.71 -2.25 9.01
C GLY A 128 11.16 -3.60 9.46
N MET A 129 10.36 -4.28 8.63
CA MET A 129 9.75 -5.60 8.88
C MET A 129 10.71 -6.76 8.54
N ASP A 130 11.95 -6.64 9.00
CA ASP A 130 13.07 -7.57 8.79
C ASP A 130 12.72 -9.06 8.94
N LYS A 131 12.03 -9.39 10.04
CA LYS A 131 11.68 -10.78 10.35
C LYS A 131 10.65 -11.32 9.36
N SER A 132 9.65 -10.52 9.01
CA SER A 132 8.59 -10.91 8.08
C SER A 132 9.14 -11.07 6.65
N ALA A 133 10.01 -10.14 6.22
CA ALA A 133 10.71 -10.22 4.94
C ALA A 133 11.55 -11.51 4.83
N ARG A 134 12.33 -11.85 5.87
CA ARG A 134 13.13 -13.09 5.89
C ARG A 134 12.28 -14.36 5.80
N ILE A 135 11.12 -14.39 6.43
CA ILE A 135 10.21 -15.57 6.37
C ILE A 135 9.77 -15.83 4.94
N ILE A 136 9.40 -14.78 4.19
CA ILE A 136 8.96 -14.93 2.80
C ILE A 136 10.13 -15.26 1.90
N ALA A 137 11.27 -14.58 2.06
CA ALA A 137 12.47 -14.86 1.28
C ALA A 137 12.99 -16.30 1.47
N ASN A 138 12.86 -16.86 2.68
CA ASN A 138 13.17 -18.26 2.94
C ASN A 138 12.23 -19.21 2.20
N LYS A 139 10.93 -18.93 2.17
CA LYS A 139 9.94 -19.75 1.46
C LYS A 139 10.10 -19.68 -0.06
N ALA A 140 10.67 -18.59 -0.56
CA ALA A 140 10.98 -18.36 -1.96
C ALA A 140 12.37 -18.90 -2.36
N ASP A 141 13.08 -19.59 -1.46
CA ASP A 141 14.43 -20.12 -1.67
C ASP A 141 15.45 -19.08 -2.18
N LEU A 142 15.26 -17.79 -1.85
CA LEU A 142 16.17 -16.73 -2.28
C LEU A 142 17.54 -16.91 -1.65
N SER A 143 18.60 -16.63 -2.41
CA SER A 143 19.96 -16.68 -1.90
C SER A 143 20.20 -15.58 -0.85
N LYS A 144 21.29 -15.71 -0.09
CA LYS A 144 21.69 -14.65 0.86
C LYS A 144 21.98 -13.34 0.13
N ASP A 145 22.55 -13.40 -1.07
CA ASP A 145 22.93 -12.22 -1.84
C ASP A 145 21.71 -11.52 -2.42
N ASP A 146 20.74 -12.27 -2.98
CA ASP A 146 19.47 -11.70 -3.46
C ASP A 146 18.71 -11.01 -2.32
N ARG A 147 18.65 -11.64 -1.14
CA ARG A 147 18.02 -11.05 0.04
C ARG A 147 18.68 -9.73 0.45
N ASN A 148 20.00 -9.66 0.40
CA ASN A 148 20.73 -8.44 0.72
C ASN A 148 20.47 -7.35 -0.32
N GLN A 149 20.37 -7.69 -1.61
CA GLN A 149 20.01 -6.75 -2.66
C GLN A 149 18.58 -6.22 -2.49
N LEU A 150 17.61 -7.10 -2.22
CA LEU A 150 16.22 -6.67 -1.96
C LEU A 150 16.11 -5.80 -0.70
N ARG A 151 16.86 -6.13 0.36
CA ARG A 151 16.92 -5.30 1.56
C ARG A 151 17.49 -3.92 1.27
N LEU A 152 18.63 -3.86 0.59
CA LEU A 152 19.26 -2.59 0.21
C LEU A 152 18.32 -1.75 -0.65
N LEU A 153 17.63 -2.37 -1.61
CA LEU A 153 16.64 -1.68 -2.44
C LEU A 153 15.51 -1.09 -1.59
N GLY A 154 14.96 -1.87 -0.65
CA GLY A 154 13.90 -1.40 0.24
C GLY A 154 14.34 -0.23 1.12
N GLU A 155 15.52 -0.34 1.72
CA GLU A 155 16.13 0.74 2.53
C GLU A 155 16.37 2.01 1.69
N CYS A 156 16.87 1.88 0.46
CA CYS A 156 17.08 3.01 -0.44
C CYS A 156 15.79 3.69 -0.87
N ILE A 157 14.75 2.93 -1.24
CA ILE A 157 13.44 3.51 -1.59
C ILE A 157 12.85 4.23 -0.39
N ASN A 158 12.87 3.60 0.80
CA ASN A 158 12.35 4.23 2.01
C ASN A 158 13.13 5.51 2.36
N TYR A 159 14.45 5.55 2.16
CA TYR A 159 15.24 6.75 2.42
C TYR A 159 14.80 7.96 1.57
N ASN A 160 14.42 7.74 0.30
CA ASN A 160 13.93 8.81 -0.58
C ASN A 160 12.61 9.44 -0.09
N SER A 161 11.85 8.74 0.75
CA SER A 161 10.56 9.21 1.27
C SER A 161 10.66 10.25 2.39
N TYR A 162 11.86 10.46 2.94
CA TYR A 162 12.12 11.42 4.02
C TYR A 162 12.47 12.83 3.53
N GLY A 163 12.32 13.13 2.23
CA GLY A 163 12.58 14.44 1.65
C GLY A 163 11.92 15.62 2.40
N THR A 164 12.49 16.81 2.25
CA THR A 164 12.06 18.07 2.89
C THR A 164 11.00 18.81 2.10
#